data_AF-A0A530H4D6-F1
#
_entry.id   AF-A0A530H4D6-F1
#
_cell.length_a   1.000
_cell.length_b   1.000
_cell.length_c   1.000
_cell.angle_alpha   90.00
_cell.angle_beta   90.00
_cell.angle_gamma   90.00
#
_symmetry.space_group_name_H-M   'P 1'
#
loop_
_entity.id
_entity.type
_entity.pdbx_description
1 polymer ?
#
loop_
_entity_poly.entity_id
_entity_poly.type
_entity_poly.pdbx_seq_one_letter_code
_entity_poly.pdbx_strand_id
1 'polypeptide(L)'
;MRFARAEIEWSIELARYAAALAWQLPGDLVSNIGDANLGLVTREPRGVIAMITPWNFPMVTLFQKLPFALAAGCTVVVKPSELTSGSTLEIAKLATEAGIPNGVINVVTGSGRTVGEILTGHRDVDMISFTGSTAVGIRIAQRAAEQVKRVGLELGGKAANIVFADADIDAALDGILLGYILNQGEECVQGTRLLVEDSVAESFLEKLVERSKKIRLGLPTDEDADVGALIHEKHMGQVLSYIESGIEEGATLLLGGNRVTENGLGMGYY
;
A
#
# COMPACT_ATOMS: atom_id res chain seq x y z
N MET A 1 3.46 -17.88 0.87
CA MET A 1 2.04 -18.03 1.30
C MET A 1 1.69 -17.35 2.63
N ARG A 2 2.53 -17.40 3.67
CA ARG A 2 2.26 -16.84 5.02
C ARG A 2 1.77 -15.39 5.01
N PHE A 3 2.50 -14.49 4.35
CA PHE A 3 2.17 -13.05 4.33
C PHE A 3 0.84 -12.75 3.63
N ALA A 4 0.48 -13.49 2.57
CA ALA A 4 -0.80 -13.34 1.91
C ALA A 4 -1.99 -13.71 2.81
N ARG A 5 -1.85 -14.73 3.68
CA ARG A 5 -2.89 -15.05 4.67
C ARG A 5 -3.08 -13.91 5.68
N ALA A 6 -1.97 -13.37 6.19
CA ALA A 6 -2.00 -12.23 7.11
C ALA A 6 -2.65 -10.99 6.48
N GLU A 7 -2.36 -10.71 5.19
CA GLU A 7 -3.01 -9.61 4.46
C GLU A 7 -4.54 -9.78 4.37
N ILE A 8 -5.01 -11.01 4.13
CA ILE A 8 -6.45 -11.33 4.10
C ILE A 8 -7.07 -11.15 5.48
N GLU A 9 -6.43 -11.67 6.53
CA GLU A 9 -6.90 -11.53 7.92
C GLU A 9 -7.03 -10.04 8.31
N TRP A 10 -6.02 -9.23 7.99
CA TRP A 10 -6.08 -7.79 8.23
C TRP A 10 -7.22 -7.12 7.44
N SER A 11 -7.42 -7.51 6.19
CA SER A 11 -8.52 -7.01 5.37
C SER A 11 -9.89 -7.32 5.98
N ILE A 12 -10.07 -8.52 6.56
CA ILE A 12 -11.30 -8.91 7.27
C ILE A 12 -11.54 -8.01 8.48
N GLU A 13 -10.51 -7.71 9.27
CA GLU A 13 -10.64 -6.82 10.43
C GLU A 13 -11.01 -5.40 10.02
N LEU A 14 -10.44 -4.87 8.93
CA LEU A 14 -10.83 -3.56 8.39
C LEU A 14 -12.31 -3.52 7.97
N ALA A 15 -12.82 -4.60 7.38
CA ALA A 15 -14.23 -4.69 7.02
C ALA A 15 -15.14 -4.70 8.25
N ARG A 16 -14.80 -5.49 9.28
CA ARG A 16 -15.53 -5.53 10.56
C ARG A 16 -15.53 -4.16 11.24
N TYR A 17 -14.39 -3.49 11.25
CA TYR A 17 -14.23 -2.17 11.83
C TYR A 17 -15.10 -1.12 11.10
N ALA A 18 -15.04 -1.08 9.77
CA ALA A 18 -15.87 -0.19 8.97
C ALA A 18 -17.39 -0.46 9.15
N ALA A 19 -17.78 -1.73 9.24
CA ALA A 19 -19.18 -2.11 9.51
C ALA A 19 -19.65 -1.58 10.86
N ALA A 20 -18.82 -1.61 11.91
CA ALA A 20 -19.15 -1.02 13.20
C ALA A 20 -19.31 0.51 13.12
N LEU A 21 -18.44 1.18 12.36
CA LEU A 21 -18.51 2.64 12.15
C LEU A 21 -19.75 3.09 11.38
N ALA A 22 -20.29 2.26 10.50
CA ALA A 22 -21.51 2.57 9.72
C ALA A 22 -22.72 2.92 10.62
N TRP A 23 -22.75 2.41 11.85
CA TRP A 23 -23.82 2.66 12.83
C TRP A 23 -23.60 3.94 13.65
N GLN A 24 -22.46 4.63 13.47
CA GLN A 24 -21.99 5.69 14.35
C GLN A 24 -21.58 6.95 13.58
N LEU A 25 -22.46 7.46 12.72
CA LEU A 25 -22.25 8.71 11.97
C LEU A 25 -23.08 9.85 12.57
N PRO A 26 -22.64 10.52 13.66
CA PRO A 26 -23.37 11.63 14.24
C PRO A 26 -23.32 12.86 13.32
N GLY A 27 -24.36 13.68 13.37
CA GLY A 27 -24.32 15.09 12.94
C GLY A 27 -23.94 16.01 14.11
N ASP A 28 -23.77 17.29 13.83
CA ASP A 28 -23.48 18.31 14.85
C ASP A 28 -24.65 19.30 14.97
N LEU A 29 -24.99 19.66 16.20
CA LEU A 29 -25.97 20.70 16.53
C LEU A 29 -25.23 21.99 16.87
N VAL A 30 -25.54 23.08 16.20
CA VAL A 30 -24.94 24.39 16.43
C VAL A 30 -26.01 25.35 16.94
N SER A 31 -25.93 25.69 18.22
CA SER A 31 -26.94 26.49 18.94
C SER A 31 -26.52 27.94 19.23
N ASN A 32 -25.28 28.33 18.90
CA ASN A 32 -24.74 29.67 19.18
C ASN A 32 -24.84 30.64 17.98
N ILE A 33 -25.89 30.49 17.15
CA ILE A 33 -26.11 31.31 15.94
C ILE A 33 -27.32 32.25 16.06
N GLY A 34 -27.71 32.57 17.30
CA GLY A 34 -28.82 33.46 17.65
C GLY A 34 -30.09 32.73 18.08
N ASP A 35 -30.88 33.37 18.93
CA ASP A 35 -31.98 32.74 19.71
C ASP A 35 -33.15 32.19 18.86
N ALA A 36 -33.27 32.61 17.60
CA ALA A 36 -34.30 32.16 16.67
C ALA A 36 -33.78 31.20 15.59
N ASN A 37 -32.52 30.76 15.67
CA ASN A 37 -31.87 29.97 14.64
C ASN A 37 -31.44 28.58 15.17
N LEU A 38 -31.53 27.58 14.30
CA LEU A 38 -31.07 26.21 14.56
C LEU A 38 -30.06 25.81 13.49
N GLY A 39 -28.82 25.53 13.89
CA GLY A 39 -27.79 25.02 13.00
C GLY A 39 -27.70 23.51 13.09
N LEU A 40 -27.80 22.81 11.96
CA LEU A 40 -27.60 21.37 11.86
C LEU A 40 -26.52 21.08 10.83
N VAL A 41 -25.54 20.27 11.21
CA VAL A 41 -24.51 19.76 10.29
C VAL A 41 -24.72 18.26 10.16
N THR A 42 -25.06 17.81 8.95
CA THR A 42 -25.21 16.39 8.64
C THR A 42 -23.97 15.87 7.89
N ARG A 43 -23.83 14.55 7.85
CA ARG A 43 -22.80 13.84 7.07
C ARG A 43 -23.51 12.96 6.05
N GLU A 44 -23.28 13.23 4.78
CA GLU A 44 -23.90 12.52 3.66
C GLU A 44 -22.83 11.79 2.82
N PRO A 45 -23.19 10.70 2.12
CA PRO A 45 -22.29 10.03 1.21
C PRO A 45 -21.76 11.01 0.17
N ARG A 46 -20.48 10.84 -0.18
CA ARG A 46 -19.84 11.69 -1.20
C ARG A 46 -20.41 11.45 -2.59
N GLY A 47 -20.97 10.27 -2.86
CA GLY A 47 -21.44 9.83 -4.17
C GLY A 47 -20.57 8.70 -4.73
N VAL A 48 -20.08 8.84 -5.96
CA VAL A 48 -19.27 7.84 -6.66
C VAL A 48 -17.78 8.05 -6.37
N ILE A 49 -17.11 7.01 -5.89
CA ILE A 49 -15.67 7.02 -5.60
C ILE A 49 -14.89 6.19 -6.63
N ALA A 50 -13.95 6.83 -7.31
CA ALA A 50 -12.93 6.14 -8.08
C ALA A 50 -11.82 5.63 -7.15
N MET A 51 -11.64 4.32 -7.06
CA MET A 51 -10.59 3.70 -6.24
C MET A 51 -9.52 3.08 -7.13
N ILE A 52 -8.27 3.50 -6.98
CA ILE A 52 -7.13 2.95 -7.72
C ILE A 52 -6.14 2.40 -6.71
N THR A 53 -5.86 1.10 -6.81
CA THR A 53 -5.02 0.36 -5.85
C THR A 53 -3.70 -0.11 -6.48
N PRO A 54 -2.61 -0.18 -5.68
CA PRO A 54 -1.29 -0.59 -6.14
C PRO A 54 -1.20 -2.12 -6.23
N TRP A 55 -0.03 -2.62 -6.62
CA TRP A 55 0.20 -4.05 -6.78
C TRP A 55 0.74 -4.77 -5.55
N ASN A 56 1.46 -4.06 -4.68
CA ASN A 56 2.22 -4.65 -3.58
C ASN A 56 1.34 -5.29 -2.50
N PHE A 57 0.23 -4.64 -2.18
CA PHE A 57 -0.74 -5.08 -1.18
C PHE A 57 -2.16 -4.93 -1.72
N PRO A 58 -2.56 -5.77 -2.69
CA PRO A 58 -3.78 -5.55 -3.47
C PRO A 58 -5.05 -5.71 -2.62
N MET A 59 -5.02 -6.53 -1.57
CA MET A 59 -6.17 -6.80 -0.71
C MET A 59 -6.30 -5.77 0.39
N VAL A 60 -5.26 -5.56 1.21
CA VAL A 60 -5.37 -4.63 2.33
C VAL A 60 -5.52 -3.19 1.85
N THR A 61 -4.87 -2.79 0.75
CA THR A 61 -5.03 -1.43 0.20
C THR A 61 -6.45 -1.20 -0.33
N LEU A 62 -7.10 -2.24 -0.88
CA LEU A 62 -8.51 -2.16 -1.24
C LEU A 62 -9.39 -2.01 0.01
N PHE A 63 -9.14 -2.81 1.04
CA PHE A 63 -9.96 -2.83 2.26
C PHE A 63 -9.71 -1.65 3.21
N GLN A 64 -8.61 -0.91 3.04
CA GLN A 64 -8.44 0.42 3.64
C GLN A 64 -9.38 1.47 3.03
N LYS A 65 -10.06 1.17 1.91
CA LYS A 65 -10.89 2.12 1.16
C LYS A 65 -12.33 1.65 1.02
N LEU A 66 -12.51 0.45 0.47
CA LEU A 66 -13.78 -0.11 0.04
C LEU A 66 -14.82 -0.17 1.16
N PRO A 67 -14.60 -0.87 2.29
CA PRO A 67 -15.63 -1.04 3.29
C PRO A 67 -16.00 0.29 3.97
N PHE A 68 -15.08 1.24 4.09
CA PHE A 68 -15.36 2.58 4.62
C PHE A 68 -16.21 3.43 3.68
N ALA A 69 -15.98 3.34 2.36
CA ALA A 69 -16.84 3.98 1.37
C ALA A 69 -18.26 3.41 1.40
N LEU A 70 -18.38 2.09 1.50
CA LEU A 70 -19.69 1.42 1.61
C LEU A 70 -20.40 1.80 2.92
N ALA A 71 -19.68 1.82 4.04
CA ALA A 71 -20.20 2.24 5.34
C ALA A 71 -20.71 3.69 5.31
N ALA A 72 -20.06 4.57 4.55
CA ALA A 72 -20.50 5.95 4.34
C ALA A 72 -21.69 6.08 3.35
N GLY A 73 -22.13 4.99 2.71
CA GLY A 73 -23.21 5.00 1.72
C GLY A 73 -22.79 5.38 0.30
N CYS A 74 -21.49 5.31 -0.03
CA CYS A 74 -20.98 5.62 -1.36
C CYS A 74 -21.03 4.40 -2.29
N THR A 75 -21.02 4.65 -3.61
CA THR A 75 -20.74 3.63 -4.62
C THR A 75 -19.30 3.76 -5.11
N VAL A 76 -18.75 2.69 -5.67
CA VAL A 76 -17.34 2.64 -6.05
C VAL A 76 -17.12 2.09 -7.44
N VAL A 77 -16.10 2.62 -8.10
CA VAL A 77 -15.48 2.04 -9.30
C VAL A 77 -14.01 1.79 -8.99
N VAL A 78 -13.64 0.52 -8.87
CA VAL A 78 -12.29 0.08 -8.49
C VAL A 78 -11.50 -0.28 -9.74
N LYS A 79 -10.31 0.29 -9.89
CA LYS A 79 -9.31 -0.07 -10.89
C LYS A 79 -8.06 -0.59 -10.19
N PRO A 80 -7.94 -1.92 -9.96
CA PRO A 80 -6.74 -2.47 -9.36
C PRO A 80 -5.55 -2.43 -10.31
N SER A 81 -4.33 -2.51 -9.78
CA SER A 81 -3.15 -2.69 -10.61
C SER A 81 -3.33 -3.86 -11.58
N GLU A 82 -2.94 -3.65 -12.84
CA GLU A 82 -2.96 -4.68 -13.88
C GLU A 82 -2.06 -5.88 -13.57
N LEU A 83 -1.12 -5.73 -12.63
CA LEU A 83 -0.22 -6.80 -12.20
C LEU A 83 -0.88 -7.78 -11.22
N THR A 84 -1.90 -7.34 -10.47
CA THR A 84 -2.46 -8.08 -9.33
C THR A 84 -3.98 -7.97 -9.19
N SER A 85 -4.70 -7.86 -10.31
CA SER A 85 -6.15 -7.62 -10.30
C SER A 85 -7.02 -8.79 -9.82
N GLY A 86 -6.47 -10.00 -9.77
CA GLY A 86 -7.23 -11.23 -9.52
C GLY A 86 -7.99 -11.25 -8.20
N SER A 87 -7.35 -10.83 -7.10
CA SER A 87 -7.98 -10.82 -5.77
C SER A 87 -9.13 -9.80 -5.71
N THR A 88 -8.99 -8.63 -6.32
CA THR A 88 -10.06 -7.62 -6.39
C THR A 88 -11.28 -8.13 -7.16
N LEU A 89 -11.07 -8.90 -8.23
CA LEU A 89 -12.17 -9.53 -8.99
C LEU A 89 -12.92 -10.58 -8.17
N GLU A 90 -12.20 -11.40 -7.39
CA GLU A 90 -12.85 -12.37 -6.49
C GLU A 90 -13.66 -11.66 -5.40
N ILE A 91 -13.17 -10.53 -4.88
CA ILE A 91 -13.93 -9.73 -3.92
C ILE A 91 -15.22 -9.16 -4.52
N ALA A 92 -15.23 -8.75 -5.79
CA ALA A 92 -16.45 -8.32 -6.45
C ALA A 92 -17.50 -9.44 -6.55
N LYS A 93 -17.04 -10.67 -6.84
CA LYS A 93 -17.90 -11.86 -6.83
C LYS A 93 -18.44 -12.15 -5.43
N LEU A 94 -17.58 -12.17 -4.41
CA LEU A 94 -17.99 -12.38 -3.02
C LEU A 94 -18.93 -11.28 -2.52
N ALA A 95 -18.77 -10.03 -2.96
CA ALA A 95 -19.69 -8.95 -2.62
C ALA A 95 -21.09 -9.18 -3.22
N THR A 96 -21.16 -9.75 -4.42
CA THR A 96 -22.43 -10.16 -5.05
C THR A 96 -23.10 -11.26 -4.23
N GLU A 97 -22.33 -12.29 -3.82
CA GLU A 97 -22.81 -13.37 -2.96
C GLU A 97 -23.28 -12.86 -1.59
N ALA A 98 -22.62 -11.84 -1.05
CA ALA A 98 -22.99 -11.18 0.20
C ALA A 98 -24.24 -10.29 0.09
N GLY A 99 -24.82 -10.13 -1.11
CA GLY A 99 -26.04 -9.36 -1.34
C GLY A 99 -25.83 -7.85 -1.50
N ILE A 100 -24.60 -7.40 -1.80
CA ILE A 100 -24.36 -6.00 -2.16
C ILE A 100 -25.12 -5.68 -3.46
N PRO A 101 -25.93 -4.60 -3.51
CA PRO A 101 -26.73 -4.29 -4.70
C PRO A 101 -25.88 -4.07 -5.96
N ASN A 102 -26.44 -4.46 -7.11
CA ASN A 102 -25.81 -4.24 -8.42
C ASN A 102 -25.48 -2.76 -8.62
N GLY A 103 -24.26 -2.48 -9.10
CA GLY A 103 -23.77 -1.13 -9.35
C GLY A 103 -23.17 -0.41 -8.14
N VAL A 104 -23.26 -0.96 -6.93
CA VAL A 104 -22.61 -0.37 -5.74
C VAL A 104 -21.10 -0.59 -5.77
N ILE A 105 -20.65 -1.79 -6.17
CA ILE A 105 -19.24 -2.11 -6.38
C ILE A 105 -19.04 -2.49 -7.84
N ASN A 106 -18.21 -1.73 -8.54
CA ASN A 106 -17.83 -2.00 -9.93
C ASN A 106 -16.32 -2.17 -9.99
N VAL A 107 -15.84 -3.17 -10.73
CA VAL A 107 -14.40 -3.39 -10.94
C VAL A 107 -14.10 -3.33 -12.42
N VAL A 108 -13.14 -2.49 -12.80
CA VAL A 108 -12.65 -2.34 -14.18
C VAL A 108 -11.14 -2.55 -14.22
N THR A 109 -10.71 -3.52 -15.01
CA THR A 109 -9.28 -3.83 -15.19
C THR A 109 -8.74 -3.18 -16.46
N GLY A 110 -7.44 -2.86 -16.43
CA GLY A 110 -6.75 -2.22 -17.56
C GLY A 110 -5.68 -1.26 -17.06
N SER A 111 -4.85 -0.74 -17.96
CA SER A 111 -3.73 0.12 -17.59
C SER A 111 -4.18 1.43 -16.94
N GLY A 112 -3.30 2.05 -16.15
CA GLY A 112 -3.53 3.39 -15.61
C GLY A 112 -3.77 4.44 -16.70
N ARG A 113 -3.05 4.35 -17.83
CA ARG A 113 -3.16 5.30 -18.95
C ARG A 113 -4.48 5.21 -19.68
N THR A 114 -5.03 4.01 -19.83
CA THR A 114 -6.27 3.80 -20.61
C THR A 114 -7.52 3.88 -19.75
N VAL A 115 -7.53 3.23 -18.58
CA VAL A 115 -8.72 3.17 -17.71
C VAL A 115 -8.61 4.19 -16.57
N GLY A 116 -7.46 4.27 -15.91
CA GLY A 116 -7.27 5.15 -14.75
C GLY A 116 -7.43 6.64 -15.08
N GLU A 117 -6.86 7.09 -16.19
CA GLU A 117 -6.97 8.49 -16.64
C GLU A 117 -8.41 8.88 -16.98
N ILE A 118 -9.17 8.00 -17.63
CA ILE A 118 -10.59 8.23 -17.92
C ILE A 118 -11.38 8.29 -16.63
N LEU A 119 -11.19 7.30 -15.75
CA LEU A 119 -11.92 7.18 -14.50
C LEU A 119 -11.71 8.40 -13.59
N THR A 120 -10.46 8.83 -13.41
CA THR A 120 -10.13 10.01 -12.58
C THR A 120 -10.59 11.33 -13.18
N GLY A 121 -10.78 11.39 -14.50
CA GLY A 121 -11.31 12.56 -15.20
C GLY A 121 -12.83 12.56 -15.39
N HIS A 122 -13.55 11.51 -14.98
CA HIS A 122 -14.96 11.37 -15.30
C HIS A 122 -15.82 12.38 -14.51
N ARG A 123 -16.84 12.97 -15.17
CA ARG A 123 -17.69 14.01 -14.55
C ARG A 123 -18.48 13.49 -13.36
N ASP A 124 -18.97 12.26 -13.46
CA ASP A 124 -19.82 11.64 -12.45
C ASP A 124 -19.03 10.98 -11.30
N VAL A 125 -17.71 11.19 -11.21
CA VAL A 125 -16.91 10.76 -10.06
C VAL A 125 -16.77 11.92 -9.07
N ASP A 126 -17.17 11.72 -7.81
CA ASP A 126 -17.20 12.78 -6.79
C ASP A 126 -15.92 12.85 -5.95
N MET A 127 -15.19 11.73 -5.87
CA MET A 127 -13.93 11.61 -5.15
C MET A 127 -13.02 10.54 -5.78
N ILE A 128 -11.73 10.78 -5.70
CA ILE A 128 -10.69 9.82 -6.11
C ILE A 128 -9.92 9.38 -4.87
N SER A 129 -9.77 8.08 -4.68
CA SER A 129 -8.88 7.46 -3.69
C SER A 129 -7.81 6.67 -4.43
N PHE A 130 -6.58 7.18 -4.43
CA PHE A 130 -5.45 6.59 -5.15
C PHE A 130 -4.36 6.21 -4.16
N THR A 131 -3.82 5.00 -4.33
CA THR A 131 -2.57 4.59 -3.71
C THR A 131 -1.59 4.13 -4.79
N GLY A 132 -0.38 4.68 -4.78
CA GLY A 132 0.63 4.36 -5.79
C GLY A 132 1.79 5.36 -5.82
N SER A 133 2.40 5.57 -6.99
CA SER A 133 3.58 6.44 -7.08
C SER A 133 3.25 7.93 -6.98
N THR A 134 4.17 8.69 -6.40
CA THR A 134 4.05 10.15 -6.24
C THR A 134 3.80 10.88 -7.56
N ALA A 135 4.52 10.50 -8.62
CA ALA A 135 4.37 11.09 -9.93
C ALA A 135 2.97 10.87 -10.54
N VAL A 136 2.34 9.71 -10.30
CA VAL A 136 0.96 9.45 -10.74
C VAL A 136 -0.03 10.23 -9.88
N GLY A 137 0.16 10.25 -8.56
CA GLY A 137 -0.68 11.00 -7.62
C GLY A 137 -0.75 12.49 -7.93
N ILE A 138 0.38 13.12 -8.26
CA ILE A 138 0.43 14.52 -8.69
C ILE A 138 -0.43 14.75 -9.94
N ARG A 139 -0.31 13.89 -10.97
CA ARG A 139 -1.13 14.01 -12.19
C ARG A 139 -2.62 13.86 -11.90
N ILE A 140 -2.98 12.93 -11.01
CA ILE A 140 -4.37 12.74 -10.57
C ILE A 140 -4.88 14.00 -9.88
N ALA A 141 -4.12 14.59 -8.95
CA ALA A 141 -4.51 15.83 -8.27
C ALA A 141 -4.71 17.00 -9.24
N GLN A 142 -3.79 17.18 -10.19
CA GLN A 142 -3.88 18.22 -11.21
C GLN A 142 -5.18 18.09 -12.02
N ARG A 143 -5.50 16.88 -12.48
CA ARG A 143 -6.72 16.63 -13.24
C ARG A 143 -7.99 16.76 -12.40
N ALA A 144 -7.94 16.28 -11.16
CA ALA A 144 -9.05 16.38 -10.22
C ALA A 144 -9.45 17.84 -9.93
N ALA A 145 -8.47 18.75 -9.95
CA ALA A 145 -8.69 20.19 -9.74
C ALA A 145 -9.58 20.83 -10.81
N GLU A 146 -9.55 20.35 -12.06
CA GLU A 146 -10.41 20.84 -13.16
C GLU A 146 -11.91 20.72 -12.84
N GLN A 147 -12.26 19.81 -11.93
CA GLN A 147 -13.64 19.52 -11.51
C GLN A 147 -13.82 19.64 -10.00
N VAL A 148 -12.84 20.20 -9.29
CA VAL A 148 -12.84 20.41 -7.83
C VAL A 148 -13.16 19.11 -7.06
N LYS A 149 -12.69 17.96 -7.56
CA LYS A 149 -12.92 16.66 -6.93
C LYS A 149 -12.08 16.53 -5.66
N ARG A 150 -12.61 15.84 -4.64
CA ARG A 150 -11.80 15.46 -3.49
C ARG A 150 -10.83 14.36 -3.89
N VAL A 151 -9.58 14.47 -3.45
CA VAL A 151 -8.55 13.45 -3.68
C VAL A 151 -8.02 12.95 -2.34
N GLY A 152 -7.95 11.64 -2.18
CA GLY A 152 -7.17 10.96 -1.15
C GLY A 152 -5.98 10.27 -1.83
N LEU A 153 -4.77 10.66 -1.48
CA LEU A 153 -3.54 10.21 -2.11
C LEU A 153 -2.60 9.60 -1.06
N GLU A 154 -2.35 8.30 -1.18
CA GLU A 154 -1.31 7.61 -0.42
C GLU A 154 -0.16 7.28 -1.38
N LEU A 155 1.00 7.89 -1.17
CA LEU A 155 2.09 7.92 -2.14
C LEU A 155 3.35 7.22 -1.60
N GLY A 156 4.42 7.22 -2.40
CA GLY A 156 5.69 6.61 -2.00
C GLY A 156 6.35 7.38 -0.85
N GLY A 157 7.07 6.65 0.00
CA GLY A 157 7.83 7.19 1.12
C GLY A 157 9.35 7.03 0.96
N LYS A 158 10.08 7.67 1.86
CA LYS A 158 11.51 7.42 2.13
C LYS A 158 11.73 7.38 3.65
N ALA A 159 10.98 6.48 4.30
CA ALA A 159 10.94 6.39 5.75
C ALA A 159 12.33 6.05 6.33
N ALA A 160 12.58 6.53 7.54
CA ALA A 160 13.83 6.32 8.25
C ALA A 160 13.57 5.46 9.51
N ASN A 161 14.38 4.43 9.69
CA ASN A 161 14.59 3.76 10.97
C ASN A 161 15.74 4.48 11.69
N ILE A 162 15.49 4.95 12.91
CA ILE A 162 16.48 5.71 13.70
C ILE A 162 16.82 4.91 14.95
N VAL A 163 18.11 4.60 15.13
CA VAL A 163 18.62 3.78 16.24
C VAL A 163 19.60 4.59 17.08
N PHE A 164 19.22 4.86 18.32
CA PHE A 164 20.09 5.49 19.32
C PHE A 164 20.90 4.44 20.08
N ALA A 165 21.98 4.86 20.73
CA ALA A 165 22.88 4.00 21.49
C ALA A 165 22.21 3.37 22.72
N ASP A 166 21.12 3.96 23.21
CA ASP A 166 20.30 3.44 24.32
C ASP A 166 19.13 2.56 23.87
N ALA A 167 18.99 2.31 22.56
CA ALA A 167 17.96 1.43 22.03
C ALA A 167 18.20 -0.04 22.44
N ASP A 168 17.12 -0.81 22.49
CA ASP A 168 17.22 -2.27 22.45
C ASP A 168 17.74 -2.69 21.07
N ILE A 169 19.04 -2.99 20.99
CA ILE A 169 19.73 -3.28 19.74
C ILE A 169 19.19 -4.54 19.07
N ASP A 170 18.84 -5.57 19.84
CA ASP A 170 18.34 -6.82 19.28
C ASP A 170 16.94 -6.64 18.71
N ALA A 171 16.06 -5.94 19.43
CA ALA A 171 14.74 -5.60 18.94
C ALA A 171 14.79 -4.67 17.70
N ALA A 172 15.71 -3.71 17.69
CA ALA A 172 15.92 -2.82 16.54
C ALA A 172 16.36 -3.62 15.30
N LEU A 173 17.33 -4.52 15.44
CA LEU A 173 17.78 -5.40 14.36
C LEU A 173 16.63 -6.23 13.80
N ASP A 174 15.83 -6.85 14.66
CA ASP A 174 14.70 -7.69 14.25
C ASP A 174 13.61 -6.89 13.51
N GLY A 175 13.27 -5.70 14.02
CA GLY A 175 12.31 -4.81 13.36
C GLY A 175 12.79 -4.33 11.99
N ILE A 176 14.07 -3.98 11.87
CA ILE A 176 14.69 -3.55 10.61
C ILE A 176 14.70 -4.70 9.59
N LEU A 177 15.10 -5.91 10.01
CA LEU A 177 15.09 -7.10 9.16
C LEU A 177 13.69 -7.47 8.71
N LEU A 178 12.70 -7.43 9.62
CA LEU A 178 11.31 -7.70 9.28
C LEU A 178 10.82 -6.78 8.17
N GLY A 179 11.16 -5.49 8.21
CA GLY A 179 10.78 -4.56 7.16
C GLY A 179 11.32 -4.97 5.78
N TYR A 180 12.57 -5.45 5.69
CA TYR A 180 13.13 -5.90 4.40
C TYR A 180 12.52 -7.22 3.92
N ILE A 181 12.22 -8.11 4.86
CA ILE A 181 11.68 -9.44 4.56
C ILE A 181 10.22 -9.33 4.11
N LEU A 182 9.44 -8.49 4.78
CA LEU A 182 8.05 -8.26 4.47
C LEU A 182 7.95 -7.68 3.05
N ASN A 183 7.24 -8.42 2.20
CA ASN A 183 6.99 -8.09 0.80
C ASN A 183 8.23 -7.61 0.03
N GLN A 184 9.41 -8.17 0.31
CA GLN A 184 10.67 -7.86 -0.39
C GLN A 184 11.08 -6.37 -0.27
N GLY A 185 10.57 -5.67 0.75
CA GLY A 185 10.71 -4.23 0.89
C GLY A 185 9.87 -3.40 -0.10
N GLU A 186 9.00 -4.03 -0.89
CA GLU A 186 8.07 -3.39 -1.82
C GLU A 186 6.87 -2.76 -1.07
N GLU A 187 7.13 -1.91 -0.08
CA GLU A 187 6.12 -1.28 0.77
C GLU A 187 6.25 0.23 0.83
N CYS A 188 5.12 0.94 0.95
CA CYS A 188 5.13 2.40 1.02
C CYS A 188 5.73 2.95 2.34
N VAL A 189 5.59 2.19 3.42
CA VAL A 189 6.07 2.54 4.77
C VAL A 189 7.47 2.00 5.06
N GLN A 190 8.11 1.36 4.08
CA GLN A 190 9.36 0.66 4.31
C GLN A 190 10.48 1.60 4.79
N GLY A 191 11.20 1.15 5.82
CA GLY A 191 12.33 1.85 6.44
C GLY A 191 13.60 1.85 5.57
N THR A 192 13.49 2.43 4.37
CA THR A 192 14.54 2.45 3.33
C THR A 192 15.79 3.26 3.69
N ARG A 193 15.80 3.97 4.82
CA ARG A 193 16.97 4.64 5.38
C ARG A 193 17.18 4.18 6.81
N LEU A 194 18.38 3.72 7.12
CA LEU A 194 18.78 3.41 8.48
C LEU A 194 19.73 4.50 8.97
N LEU A 195 19.38 5.17 10.06
CA LEU A 195 20.19 6.18 10.72
C LEU A 195 20.57 5.63 12.10
N VAL A 196 21.86 5.42 12.34
CA VAL A 196 22.36 4.84 13.58
C VAL A 196 23.26 5.86 14.28
N GLU A 197 23.13 5.98 15.59
CA GLU A 197 24.02 6.80 16.41
C GLU A 197 25.48 6.32 16.27
N ASP A 198 26.37 7.28 16.07
CA ASP A 198 27.77 7.07 15.70
C ASP A 198 28.50 6.09 16.64
N SER A 199 28.24 6.19 17.94
CA SER A 199 28.90 5.37 18.97
C SER A 199 28.59 3.87 18.89
N VAL A 200 27.52 3.47 18.18
CA VAL A 200 27.14 2.05 18.03
C VAL A 200 27.09 1.60 16.56
N ALA A 201 27.26 2.52 15.60
CA ALA A 201 27.02 2.29 14.18
C ALA A 201 27.79 1.10 13.60
N GLU A 202 29.10 1.00 13.83
CA GLU A 202 29.93 -0.08 13.30
C GLU A 202 29.47 -1.45 13.81
N SER A 203 29.35 -1.60 15.14
CA SER A 203 28.90 -2.85 15.76
C SER A 203 27.47 -3.24 15.37
N PHE A 204 26.61 -2.24 15.12
CA PHE A 204 25.25 -2.46 14.66
C PHE A 204 25.22 -3.01 13.24
N LEU A 205 25.99 -2.40 12.32
CA LEU A 205 26.07 -2.82 10.93
C LEU A 205 26.64 -4.23 10.79
N GLU A 206 27.69 -4.57 11.56
CA GLU A 206 28.23 -5.93 11.58
C GLU A 206 27.17 -6.97 11.94
N LYS A 207 26.43 -6.73 13.03
CA LYS A 207 25.34 -7.62 13.46
C LYS A 207 24.22 -7.69 12.43
N LEU A 208 23.85 -6.57 11.82
CA LEU A 208 22.82 -6.52 10.79
C LEU A 208 23.21 -7.36 9.57
N VAL A 209 24.45 -7.23 9.10
CA VAL A 209 24.98 -8.02 7.98
C VAL A 209 24.99 -9.51 8.32
N GLU A 210 25.46 -9.89 9.51
CA GLU A 210 25.49 -11.28 9.94
C GLU A 210 24.09 -11.92 10.06
N ARG A 211 23.08 -11.17 10.50
CA ARG A 211 21.69 -11.65 10.48
C ARG A 211 21.12 -11.69 9.07
N SER A 212 21.41 -10.69 8.24
CA SER A 212 20.91 -10.61 6.87
C SER A 212 21.40 -11.78 5.99
N LYS A 213 22.61 -12.29 6.22
CA LYS A 213 23.15 -13.49 5.54
C LYS A 213 22.32 -14.76 5.78
N LYS A 214 21.48 -14.78 6.81
CA LYS A 214 20.63 -15.94 7.15
C LYS A 214 19.27 -15.90 6.46
N ILE A 215 18.91 -14.78 5.81
CA ILE A 215 17.65 -14.63 5.10
C ILE A 215 17.62 -15.62 3.93
N ARG A 216 16.56 -16.43 3.86
CA ARG A 216 16.38 -17.43 2.81
C ARG A 216 15.44 -16.93 1.72
N LEU A 217 15.96 -16.81 0.50
CA LEU A 217 15.13 -16.65 -0.69
C LEU A 217 14.46 -17.98 -1.05
N GLY A 218 13.22 -17.95 -1.51
CA GLY A 218 12.54 -19.16 -1.96
C GLY A 218 11.29 -18.92 -2.78
N LEU A 219 10.77 -19.99 -3.36
CA LEU A 219 9.55 -19.96 -4.16
C LEU A 219 8.32 -19.64 -3.30
N PRO A 220 7.23 -19.11 -3.87
CA PRO A 220 6.03 -18.77 -3.08
C PRO A 220 5.40 -19.93 -2.30
N THR A 221 5.66 -21.17 -2.74
CA THR A 221 5.23 -22.43 -2.14
C THR A 221 6.19 -22.98 -1.10
N ASP A 222 7.37 -22.41 -0.94
CA ASP A 222 8.32 -22.76 0.11
C ASP A 222 7.87 -22.10 1.43
N GLU A 223 7.55 -22.91 2.45
CA GLU A 223 7.02 -22.43 3.72
C GLU A 223 8.09 -21.87 4.66
N ASP A 224 9.37 -22.24 4.48
CA ASP A 224 10.48 -21.64 5.25
C ASP A 224 11.30 -20.62 4.45
N ALA A 225 10.81 -20.18 3.30
CA ALA A 225 11.33 -18.99 2.64
C ALA A 225 10.97 -17.73 3.42
N ASP A 226 11.95 -16.86 3.63
CA ASP A 226 11.74 -15.53 4.21
C ASP A 226 11.26 -14.55 3.14
N VAL A 227 11.87 -14.61 1.94
CA VAL A 227 11.72 -13.60 0.89
C VAL A 227 11.42 -14.25 -0.45
N GLY A 228 10.38 -13.74 -1.14
CA GLY A 228 9.97 -14.14 -2.48
C GLY A 228 10.60 -13.29 -3.59
N ALA A 229 10.08 -13.45 -4.81
CA ALA A 229 10.51 -12.64 -5.95
C ALA A 229 9.87 -11.25 -5.93
N LEU A 230 10.57 -10.26 -6.50
CA LEU A 230 10.00 -8.96 -6.83
C LEU A 230 8.88 -9.09 -7.88
N ILE A 231 8.00 -8.09 -7.95
CA ILE A 231 6.76 -8.18 -8.73
C ILE A 231 6.96 -8.49 -10.22
N HIS A 232 7.96 -7.89 -10.88
CA HIS A 232 8.25 -8.09 -12.30
C HIS A 232 9.69 -7.66 -12.67
N GLU A 233 10.15 -8.11 -13.84
CA GLU A 233 11.49 -7.84 -14.37
C GLU A 233 11.88 -6.36 -14.37
N LYS A 234 10.98 -5.48 -14.86
CA LYS A 234 11.26 -4.05 -14.96
C LYS A 234 11.51 -3.40 -13.59
N HIS A 235 10.93 -3.92 -12.51
CA HIS A 235 11.08 -3.39 -11.16
C HIS A 235 12.40 -3.87 -10.57
N MET A 236 12.71 -5.16 -10.73
CA MET A 236 14.02 -5.71 -10.40
C MET A 236 15.14 -4.94 -11.11
N GLY A 237 14.99 -4.64 -12.40
CA GLY A 237 15.95 -3.81 -13.14
C GLY A 237 16.14 -2.42 -12.54
N GLN A 238 15.06 -1.77 -12.07
CA GLN A 238 15.15 -0.50 -11.36
C GLN A 238 15.87 -0.63 -10.01
N VAL A 239 15.56 -1.67 -9.23
CA VAL A 239 16.24 -1.95 -7.96
C VAL A 239 17.74 -2.11 -8.18
N LEU A 240 18.14 -2.96 -9.14
CA LEU A 240 19.55 -3.18 -9.49
C LEU A 240 20.23 -1.88 -9.96
N SER A 241 19.55 -1.05 -10.75
CA SER A 241 20.12 0.23 -11.19
C SER A 241 20.40 1.21 -10.04
N TYR A 242 19.56 1.19 -8.98
CA TYR A 242 19.82 2.03 -7.80
C TYR A 242 21.02 1.54 -7.00
N ILE A 243 21.21 0.22 -6.92
CA ILE A 243 22.37 -0.38 -6.25
C ILE A 243 23.65 0.00 -6.99
N GLU A 244 23.65 -0.13 -8.33
CA GLU A 244 24.77 0.29 -9.18
C GLU A 244 25.07 1.79 -9.01
N SER A 245 24.07 2.67 -9.12
CA SER A 245 24.27 4.11 -8.92
C SER A 245 24.81 4.46 -7.54
N GLY A 246 24.36 3.76 -6.49
CA GLY A 246 24.86 3.99 -5.13
C GLY A 246 26.35 3.67 -5.02
N ILE A 247 26.82 2.60 -5.66
CA ILE A 247 28.24 2.22 -5.70
C ILE A 247 29.05 3.26 -6.50
N GLU A 248 28.54 3.70 -7.66
CA GLU A 248 29.17 4.75 -8.48
C GLU A 248 29.29 6.07 -7.74
N GLU A 249 28.32 6.41 -6.89
CA GLU A 249 28.31 7.60 -6.03
C GLU A 249 29.18 7.45 -4.76
N GLY A 250 29.79 6.28 -4.54
CA GLY A 250 30.75 6.04 -3.46
C GLY A 250 30.21 5.30 -2.24
N ALA A 251 28.99 4.73 -2.31
CA ALA A 251 28.49 3.84 -1.27
C ALA A 251 29.22 2.49 -1.28
N THR A 252 29.35 1.87 -0.11
CA THR A 252 29.91 0.52 0.03
C THR A 252 28.78 -0.51 0.08
N LEU A 253 28.79 -1.47 -0.84
CA LEU A 253 27.86 -2.60 -0.82
C LEU A 253 28.33 -3.66 0.19
N LEU A 254 27.63 -3.78 1.32
CA LEU A 254 27.99 -4.72 2.39
C LEU A 254 27.50 -6.15 2.15
N LEU A 255 26.38 -6.33 1.46
CA LEU A 255 25.76 -7.65 1.21
C LEU A 255 24.82 -7.62 -0.01
N GLY A 256 24.78 -8.73 -0.75
CA GLY A 256 23.81 -8.95 -1.84
C GLY A 256 24.08 -8.05 -3.05
N GLY A 257 23.02 -7.45 -3.59
CA GLY A 257 23.11 -6.48 -4.69
C GLY A 257 23.11 -7.07 -6.10
N ASN A 258 22.76 -8.36 -6.24
CA ASN A 258 22.72 -9.05 -7.52
C ASN A 258 21.46 -9.92 -7.62
N ARG A 259 21.08 -10.21 -8.88
CA ARG A 259 20.04 -11.19 -9.19
C ARG A 259 20.46 -12.58 -8.72
N VAL A 260 19.51 -13.37 -8.21
CA VAL A 260 19.73 -14.77 -7.81
C VAL A 260 19.04 -15.72 -8.80
N THR A 261 19.82 -16.61 -9.42
CA THR A 261 19.32 -17.55 -10.43
C THR A 261 19.44 -19.03 -10.02
N GLU A 262 20.11 -19.30 -8.91
CA GLU A 262 20.38 -20.64 -8.40
C GLU A 262 19.12 -21.29 -7.80
N ASN A 263 19.17 -22.60 -7.53
CA ASN A 263 18.13 -23.35 -6.80
C ASN A 263 16.70 -23.18 -7.37
N GLY A 264 16.58 -23.02 -8.69
CA GLY A 264 15.29 -22.86 -9.36
C GLY A 264 14.72 -21.44 -9.35
N LEU A 265 15.44 -20.46 -8.81
CA LEU A 265 15.01 -19.07 -8.73
C LEU A 265 15.19 -18.30 -10.04
N GLY A 266 15.99 -18.80 -10.99
CA GLY A 266 16.27 -18.12 -12.27
C GLY A 266 15.07 -17.86 -13.18
N MET A 267 13.95 -18.55 -12.96
CA MET A 267 12.69 -18.29 -13.67
C MET A 267 11.88 -17.12 -13.11
N GLY A 268 12.26 -16.59 -11.94
CA GLY A 268 11.64 -15.44 -11.30
C GLY A 268 12.54 -14.20 -11.28
N TYR A 269 12.12 -13.21 -10.50
CA TYR A 269 12.77 -11.91 -10.35
C TYR A 269 13.35 -11.77 -8.93
N TYR A 270 14.32 -12.61 -8.60
CA TYR A 270 15.01 -12.67 -7.30
C TYR A 270 16.35 -11.96 -7.36
#